data_AF-A0A9D8CET8-F1
#
_entry.id   AF-A0A9D8CET8-F1
#
_cell.length_a   1.000
_cell.length_b   1.000
_cell.length_c   1.000
_cell.angle_alpha   90.00
_cell.angle_beta   90.00
_cell.angle_gamma   90.00
#
_symmetry.space_group_name_H-M   'P 1'
#
loop_
_entity.id
_entity.type
_entity.pdbx_description
1 polymer ?
#
loop_
_entity_poly.entity_id
_entity_poly.type
_entity_poly.pdbx_seq_one_letter_code
_entity_poly.pdbx_strand_id
1 'polypeptide(L)' 'MKRRKFLTAAGAGLAGAAAAPAAARAQAARTIRWKLQTANPTGTPHHVLLTKFSANVDKMSGGRLKIEILPAGAIV' A
#
# COMPACT_ATOMS: atom_id res chain seq x y z
N MET A 1 12.91 49.74 -13.95
CA MET A 1 11.77 49.47 -13.04
C MET A 1 10.72 48.45 -13.57
N LYS A 2 11.02 47.59 -14.56
CA LYS A 2 10.08 46.53 -15.03
C LYS A 2 10.30 45.15 -14.37
N ARG A 3 11.52 44.86 -13.90
CA ARG A 3 11.87 43.60 -13.21
C ARG A 3 11.17 43.44 -11.85
N ARG A 4 11.00 44.53 -11.10
CA ARG A 4 10.29 44.53 -9.81
C ARG A 4 8.79 44.22 -9.97
N LYS A 5 8.15 44.71 -11.04
CA LYS A 5 6.73 44.41 -11.32
C LYS A 5 6.51 42.93 -11.65
N PHE A 6 7.44 42.31 -12.36
CA PHE A 6 7.38 40.89 -12.73
C PHE A 6 7.46 39.97 -11.50
N LEU A 7 8.31 40.30 -10.52
CA LEU A 7 8.42 39.54 -9.25
C LEU A 7 7.17 39.64 -8.38
N THR A 8 6.53 40.82 -8.30
CA THR A 8 5.22 40.98 -7.61
C THR A 8 4.08 40.26 -8.34
N ALA A 9 4.10 40.20 -9.68
CA ALA A 9 3.09 39.48 -10.46
C ALA A 9 3.20 37.95 -10.28
N ALA A 10 4.43 37.42 -10.17
CA ALA A 10 4.67 36.02 -9.83
C ALA A 10 4.25 35.68 -8.39
N GLY A 11 4.40 36.61 -7.43
CA GLY A 11 3.95 36.45 -6.05
C GLY A 11 2.42 36.42 -5.90
N ALA A 12 1.68 37.13 -6.76
CA ALA A 12 0.22 37.15 -6.73
C ALA A 12 -0.42 35.88 -7.34
N GLY A 13 0.29 35.14 -8.19
CA GLY A 13 -0.16 33.85 -8.73
C GLY A 13 0.00 32.67 -7.77
N LEU A 14 0.83 32.79 -6.74
CA LEU A 14 1.08 31.74 -5.75
C LEU A 14 -0.05 31.60 -4.71
N ALA A 15 -0.93 32.59 -4.57
CA ALA A 15 -2.14 32.47 -3.74
C ALA A 15 -3.18 31.51 -4.37
N GLY A 16 -3.08 31.21 -5.67
CA GLY A 16 -3.96 30.27 -6.38
C GLY A 16 -3.31 28.93 -6.76
N ALA A 17 -1.99 28.80 -6.65
CA ALA A 17 -1.24 27.60 -7.06
C ALA A 17 -0.86 26.65 -5.91
N ALA A 18 -1.34 26.91 -4.68
CA ALA A 18 -1.21 25.98 -3.56
C ALA A 18 -2.25 24.83 -3.60
N ALA A 19 -3.11 24.81 -4.61
CA ALA A 19 -3.87 23.63 -4.99
C ALA A 19 -3.19 22.95 -6.19
N ALA A 20 -1.92 22.56 -6.06
CA ALA A 20 -1.56 21.29 -6.68
C ALA A 20 -2.58 20.30 -6.09
N PRO A 21 -3.51 19.71 -6.87
CA PRO A 21 -4.34 18.65 -6.34
C PRO A 21 -3.32 17.64 -5.87
N ALA A 22 -3.24 17.49 -4.56
CA ALA A 22 -2.24 16.68 -3.93
C ALA A 22 -2.24 15.36 -4.70
N ALA A 23 -1.18 15.12 -5.47
CA ALA A 23 -0.93 13.79 -6.02
C ALA A 23 -0.76 12.79 -4.87
N ALA A 24 -0.76 13.26 -3.62
CA ALA A 24 -1.35 12.57 -2.47
C ALA A 24 -2.88 12.42 -2.56
N ARG A 25 -3.40 11.92 -3.69
CA ARG A 25 -4.25 10.75 -3.56
C ARG A 25 -3.30 9.66 -3.07
N ALA A 26 -3.03 9.67 -1.77
CA ALA A 26 -2.97 8.44 -1.04
C ALA A 26 -4.32 7.78 -1.36
N GLN A 27 -4.40 7.05 -2.48
CA GLN A 27 -5.42 6.05 -2.71
C GLN A 27 -5.46 5.34 -1.37
N ALA A 28 -6.54 5.50 -0.61
CA ALA A 28 -6.69 4.86 0.69
C ALA A 28 -6.19 3.43 0.52
N ALA A 29 -5.03 3.12 1.11
CA ALA A 29 -4.18 2.10 0.55
C ALA A 29 -4.93 0.77 0.63
N ARG A 30 -5.42 0.31 -0.53
CA ARG A 30 -6.48 -0.70 -0.56
C ARG A 30 -5.99 -1.94 0.15
N THR A 31 -6.77 -2.46 1.09
CA THR A 31 -6.47 -3.76 1.68
C THR A 31 -6.54 -4.82 0.60
N ILE A 32 -5.44 -5.50 0.36
CA ILE A 32 -5.31 -6.64 -0.53
C ILE A 32 -5.50 -7.89 0.33
N ARG A 33 -6.47 -8.73 -0.06
CA ARG A 33 -6.67 -10.06 0.53
C ARG A 33 -6.24 -11.10 -0.49
N TRP A 34 -5.26 -11.91 -0.13
CA TRP A 34 -4.71 -12.95 -0.99
C TRP A 34 -4.92 -14.31 -0.34
N LYS A 35 -5.61 -15.21 -1.05
CA LYS A 35 -5.68 -16.63 -0.67
C LYS A 35 -4.55 -17.38 -1.35
N LEU A 36 -3.70 -18.03 -0.56
CA LEU A 36 -2.53 -18.74 -1.05
C LEU A 36 -2.69 -20.24 -0.79
N GLN A 37 -2.89 -21.00 -1.87
CA GLN A 37 -2.92 -22.47 -1.82
C GLN A 37 -1.51 -23.02 -1.66
N THR A 38 -1.34 -23.95 -0.73
CA THR A 38 -0.06 -24.64 -0.50
C THR A 38 -0.16 -26.10 -0.90
N ALA A 39 0.98 -26.70 -1.24
CA ALA A 39 1.08 -28.15 -1.47
C ALA A 39 1.22 -28.95 -0.16
N ASN A 40 1.23 -28.28 1.00
CA ASN A 40 1.56 -28.87 2.29
C ASN A 40 0.32 -29.00 3.18
N PRO A 41 0.12 -30.14 3.86
CA PRO A 41 -0.90 -30.26 4.90
C PRO A 41 -0.66 -29.31 6.08
N THR A 42 -1.72 -29.07 6.85
CA THR A 42 -1.66 -28.35 8.13
C THR A 42 -0.70 -29.05 9.10
N GLY A 43 0.10 -28.26 9.84
CA GLY A 43 1.02 -28.78 10.86
C GLY A 43 2.40 -29.19 10.34
N THR A 44 2.61 -29.26 9.03
CA THR A 44 3.96 -29.44 8.46
C THR A 44 4.84 -28.20 8.72
N PRO A 45 6.17 -28.35 8.84
CA PRO A 45 7.06 -27.20 9.04
C PRO A 45 6.89 -26.12 7.97
N HIS A 46 6.69 -26.51 6.71
CA HIS A 46 6.45 -25.58 5.60
C HIS A 46 5.18 -24.76 5.81
N HIS A 47 4.06 -25.41 6.14
CA HIS A 47 2.80 -24.71 6.39
C HIS A 47 2.92 -23.75 7.59
N VAL A 48 3.55 -24.20 8.69
CA VAL A 48 3.79 -23.37 9.89
C VAL A 48 4.66 -22.15 9.57
N LEU A 49 5.74 -22.33 8.81
CA LEU A 49 6.62 -21.24 8.40
C LEU A 49 5.90 -20.25 7.49
N LEU A 50 5.04 -20.74 6.59
CA LEU A 50 4.26 -19.88 5.70
C LEU A 50 3.20 -19.07 6.47
N THR A 51 2.58 -19.65 7.50
CA THR A 51 1.69 -18.90 8.42
C THR A 51 2.45 -17.82 9.20
N LYS A 52 3.69 -18.09 9.64
CA LYS A 52 4.53 -17.06 10.27
C LYS A 52 4.91 -15.96 9.28
N PHE A 53 5.22 -16.33 8.04
CA PHE A 53 5.50 -15.39 6.97
C PHE A 53 4.28 -14.49 6.69
N SER A 54 3.06 -15.03 6.59
CA SER A 54 1.86 -14.23 6.38
C SER A 54 1.61 -13.23 7.51
N ALA A 55 1.87 -13.62 8.77
CA ALA A 55 1.78 -12.71 9.92
C ALA A 55 2.82 -11.57 9.85
N ASN A 56 4.06 -11.87 9.44
CA ASN A 56 5.07 -10.84 9.22
C ASN A 56 4.68 -9.87 8.12
N VAL A 57 4.12 -10.37 7.01
CA VAL A 57 3.62 -9.53 5.91
C VAL A 57 2.48 -8.62 6.36
N ASP A 58 1.53 -9.13 7.15
CA ASP A 58 0.44 -8.32 7.71
C ASP A 58 1.00 -7.17 8.56
N LYS A 59 1.95 -7.47 9.46
CA LYS A 59 2.62 -6.47 10.30
C LYS A 59 3.40 -5.44 9.47
N MET A 60 4.26 -5.89 8.54
CA MET A 60 5.12 -5.03 7.74
C MET A 60 4.33 -4.17 6.74
N SER A 61 3.19 -4.67 6.26
CA SER A 61 2.31 -3.92 5.37
C SER A 61 1.40 -2.92 6.09
N GLY A 62 1.35 -2.96 7.42
CA GLY A 62 0.41 -2.17 8.22
C GLY A 62 -1.03 -2.59 8.01
N GLY A 63 -1.29 -3.90 7.88
CA GLY A 63 -2.64 -4.43 7.64
C GLY A 63 -3.10 -4.36 6.19
N ARG A 64 -2.27 -3.85 5.27
CA ARG A 64 -2.65 -3.62 3.87
C ARG A 64 -2.59 -4.88 3.02
N LEU A 65 -1.77 -5.87 3.37
CA LEU A 65 -1.72 -7.15 2.69
C LEU A 65 -2.01 -8.26 3.69
N LYS A 66 -3.17 -8.90 3.52
CA LYS A 66 -3.61 -10.04 4.33
C LYS A 66 -3.54 -11.30 3.50
N ILE A 67 -2.73 -12.26 3.93
CA ILE A 67 -2.56 -13.54 3.25
C ILE A 67 -3.24 -14.62 4.08
N GLU A 68 -4.22 -15.31 3.48
CA GLU A 68 -4.86 -16.50 4.02
C GLU A 68 -4.14 -17.73 3.44
N ILE A 69 -3.45 -18.48 4.29
CA ILE A 69 -2.74 -19.70 3.89
C ILE A 69 -3.71 -20.86 3.91
N LEU A 70 -3.89 -21.49 2.75
CA LEU A 70 -4.76 -22.64 2.57
C LEU A 70 -3.93 -23.94 2.51
N PRO A 71 -4.35 -25.00 3.22
CA PRO A 71 -3.65 -26.27 3.18
C PRO A 71 -3.91 -27.03 1.87
N ALA A 72 -3.07 -28.04 1.60
CA ALA A 72 -3.25 -28.94 0.47
C ALA A 72 -4.70 -29.43 0.34
N GLY A 73 -5.28 -29.29 -0.87
CA GLY A 73 -6.63 -29.73 -1.18
C GLY A 73 -7.77 -28.80 -0.77
N ALA A 74 -7.49 -27.62 -0.18
CA ALA A 74 -8.54 -26.66 0.24
C ALA A 74 -9.27 -25.93 -0.91
N ILE A 75 -8.81 -26.06 -2.15
CA ILE A 75 -9.45 -25.52 -3.35
C ILE A 75 -9.68 -26.71 -4.27
N VAL A 76 -10.92 -26.90 -4.71
CA VAL A 76 -11.37 -28.01 -5.56
C VAL A 76 -12.13 -27.49 -6.77
#